data_AF-A0A524FI09-F1
#
_entry.id   AF-A0A524FI09-F1
#
_cell.length_a   1.000
_cell.length_b   1.000
_cell.length_c   1.000
_cell.angle_alpha   90.00
_cell.angle_beta   90.00
_cell.angle_gamma   90.00
#
_symmetry.space_group_name_H-M   'P 1'
#
loop_
_entity.id
_entity.type
_entity.pdbx_description
1 polymer ?
#
loop_
_entity_poly.entity_id
_entity_poly.type
_entity_poly.pdbx_seq_one_letter_code
_entity_poly.pdbx_strand_id
1 'polypeptide(L)' 'MADKKKPPPPIMPPSSVKITENFCLFHKGDIEGDIYQCNTCKTKYCLECAKKAKAEGKKCIKCKQLIFI' A
#
# COMPACT_ATOMS: atom_id res chain seq x y z
N MET A 1 -32.79 -36.23 26.97
CA MET A 1 -32.60 -34.90 26.36
C MET A 1 -31.11 -34.70 26.17
N ALA A 2 -30.65 -34.35 24.96
CA ALA A 2 -29.23 -34.16 24.66
C ALA A 2 -29.00 -32.70 24.27
N ASP A 3 -28.73 -31.88 25.28
CA ASP A 3 -28.44 -30.47 25.18
C ASP A 3 -27.07 -30.27 24.48
N LYS A 4 -27.12 -30.21 23.14
CA LYS A 4 -25.98 -29.91 22.27
C LYS A 4 -25.55 -28.47 22.50
N LYS A 5 -24.62 -28.25 23.44
CA LYS A 5 -23.87 -27.01 23.61
C LYS A 5 -23.18 -26.68 22.28
N LYS A 6 -23.76 -25.76 21.52
CA LYS A 6 -23.13 -25.23 20.30
C LYS A 6 -21.79 -24.58 20.71
N PRO A 7 -20.71 -24.77 19.93
CA PRO A 7 -19.46 -24.08 20.20
C PRO A 7 -19.69 -22.55 20.21
N PRO A 8 -18.94 -21.80 21.03
CA PRO A 8 -19.05 -20.35 21.03
C PRO A 8 -18.76 -19.80 19.63
N PRO A 9 -19.40 -18.69 19.23
CA PRO A 9 -19.12 -18.07 17.94
C PRO A 9 -17.64 -17.64 17.88
N PRO A 10 -17.01 -17.70 16.69
CA PRO A 10 -15.65 -17.22 16.51
C PRO A 10 -15.58 -15.73 16.84
N ILE A 11 -14.63 -15.38 17.70
CA ILE A 11 -14.36 -14.02 18.14
C ILE A 11 -13.61 -13.34 16.99
N MET A 12 -14.31 -12.48 16.24
CA MET A 12 -13.70 -11.72 15.15
C MET A 12 -12.79 -10.64 15.76
N PRO A 13 -11.50 -10.53 15.36
CA PRO A 13 -10.62 -9.52 15.93
C PRO A 13 -11.14 -8.12 15.58
N PRO A 14 -10.89 -7.11 16.43
CA PRO A 14 -11.33 -5.74 16.17
C PRO A 14 -10.76 -5.27 14.83
N SER A 15 -11.65 -4.76 13.96
CA SER A 15 -11.39 -4.34 12.58
C SER A 15 -10.47 -3.12 12.42
N SER A 16 -9.62 -2.84 13.41
CA SER A 16 -8.76 -1.65 13.47
C SER A 16 -7.28 -1.98 13.29
N VAL A 17 -6.95 -3.04 12.55
CA VAL A 17 -5.64 -3.10 11.91
C VAL A 17 -5.76 -2.21 10.68
N LYS A 18 -5.53 -0.90 10.86
CA LYS A 18 -5.10 -0.04 9.76
C LYS A 18 -3.74 -0.60 9.33
N ILE A 19 -3.77 -1.61 8.47
CA ILE A 19 -2.61 -2.05 7.72
C ILE A 19 -2.18 -0.78 7.00
N THR A 20 -1.11 -0.15 7.47
CA THR A 20 -0.56 1.06 6.86
C THR A 20 -0.05 0.65 5.49
N GLU A 21 -0.92 0.69 4.48
CA GLU A 21 -0.61 0.45 3.06
C GLU A 21 0.20 1.59 2.43
N ASN A 22 1.01 2.28 3.24
CA ASN A 22 1.79 3.44 2.88
C ASN A 22 3.26 3.03 2.76
N PHE A 23 3.59 2.05 1.92
CA PHE A 23 4.98 1.66 1.69
C PHE A 23 5.48 2.13 0.31
N CYS A 24 6.55 2.92 0.30
CA CYS A 24 7.19 3.41 -0.90
C CYS A 24 8.31 2.46 -1.35
N LEU A 25 8.20 1.88 -2.55
CA LEU A 25 9.28 1.02 -3.06
C LEU A 25 10.52 1.80 -3.53
N PHE A 26 10.45 3.12 -3.69
CA PHE A 26 11.60 3.92 -4.15
C PHE A 26 12.65 4.09 -3.06
N HIS A 27 12.23 4.48 -1.86
CA HIS A 27 13.12 4.61 -0.71
C HIS A 27 13.03 3.43 0.26
N LYS A 28 12.20 2.42 -0.04
CA LYS A 28 11.97 1.21 0.78
C LYS A 28 11.62 1.53 2.22
N GLY A 29 10.61 2.37 2.41
CA GLY A 29 10.14 2.80 3.72
C GLY A 29 8.72 3.34 3.64
N ASP A 30 8.23 3.93 4.72
CA ASP A 30 6.88 4.48 4.76
C ASP A 30 6.72 5.70 3.84
N ILE A 31 5.53 5.87 3.29
CA ILE A 31 5.17 7.02 2.46
C ILE A 31 4.99 8.22 3.38
N GLU A 32 6.00 9.07 3.40
CA GLU A 32 5.94 10.36 4.08
C GLU A 32 5.31 11.40 3.15
N GLY A 33 4.19 12.00 3.60
CA GLY A 33 3.48 13.05 2.88
C GLY A 33 2.51 12.54 1.81
N ASP A 34 2.59 13.13 0.61
CA ASP A 34 1.65 12.86 -0.48
C ASP A 34 1.92 11.53 -1.18
N ILE A 35 0.84 10.81 -1.49
CA ILE A 35 0.89 9.52 -2.16
C ILE A 35 0.73 9.75 -3.67
N TYR A 36 1.80 9.54 -4.43
CA TYR A 36 1.71 9.41 -5.88
C TYR A 36 1.29 7.99 -6.24
N GLN A 37 0.13 7.86 -6.88
CA GLN A 37 -0.31 6.59 -7.44
C GLN A 37 0.02 6.55 -8.94
N CYS A 38 0.81 5.55 -9.36
CA CYS A 38 1.10 5.35 -10.76
C CYS A 38 -0.19 5.01 -11.54
N ASN A 39 -0.49 5.77 -12.60
CA ASN A 39 -1.71 5.60 -13.38
C ASN A 39 -1.77 4.25 -14.12
N THR A 40 -0.62 3.66 -14.44
CA THR A 40 -0.52 2.38 -15.16
C THR A 40 -0.72 1.16 -14.24
N CYS A 41 -0.06 1.13 -13.08
CA CYS A 41 -0.02 -0.05 -12.21
C CYS A 41 -0.68 0.13 -10.85
N LYS A 42 -1.29 1.30 -10.62
CA LYS A 42 -1.93 1.70 -9.36
C LYS A 42 -1.02 1.56 -8.13
N THR A 43 0.30 1.52 -8.34
CA THR A 43 1.24 1.38 -7.24
C THR A 43 1.45 2.75 -6.61
N LYS A 44 1.32 2.77 -5.28
CA LYS A 44 1.50 3.94 -4.44
C LYS A 44 2.99 4.14 -4.15
N TYR A 45 3.45 5.36 -4.29
CA TYR A 45 4.82 5.82 -4.02
C TYR A 45 4.75 7.18 -3.33
N CYS A 46 5.84 7.65 -2.76
CA CYS A 46 5.92 9.04 -2.33
C CYS A 46 5.93 9.97 -3.54
N LEU A 47 5.21 11.08 -3.43
CA LEU A 47 5.24 12.16 -4.40
C LEU A 47 6.66 12.71 -4.60
N GLU A 48 7.46 12.80 -3.53
CA GLU A 48 8.86 13.20 -3.60
C GLU A 48 9.74 12.19 -4.35
N CYS A 49 9.53 10.89 -4.10
CA CYS A 49 10.23 9.84 -4.84
C CYS A 49 9.86 9.84 -6.32
N ALA A 50 8.58 10.04 -6.63
CA ALA A 50 8.10 10.17 -8.00
C ALA A 50 8.73 11.38 -8.71
N LYS A 51 8.83 12.54 -8.03
CA LYS A 51 9.53 13.73 -8.53
C LYS A 51 11.02 13.49 -8.78
N LYS A 52 11.73 12.91 -7.80
CA LYS A 52 13.15 12.55 -7.96
C LYS A 52 13.35 11.56 -9.10
N ALA A 53 12.49 10.54 -9.20
CA ALA A 53 12.56 9.57 -10.27
C ALA A 53 12.32 10.20 -11.64
N LYS A 54 11.36 11.12 -11.78
CA LYS A 54 11.15 11.89 -13.01
C LYS A 54 12.38 12.73 -13.36
N ALA A 55 12.99 13.40 -12.39
CA ALA A 55 14.20 14.20 -12.58
C ALA A 55 15.43 13.35 -12.99
N GLU A 56 15.58 12.14 -12.42
CA GLU A 56 16.62 11.18 -12.80
C GLU A 56 16.28 10.36 -14.06
N GLY A 57 15.08 10.51 -14.64
CA GLY A 57 14.61 9.67 -15.75
C GLY A 57 14.30 8.21 -15.36
N LYS A 58 14.16 7.91 -14.07
CA LYS A 58 13.76 6.61 -13.54
C LYS A 58 12.28 6.33 -13.79
N LYS A 59 12.01 5.07 -14.10
CA LYS A 59 10.67 4.53 -14.38
C LYS A 59 10.07 3.90 -13.12
N CYS A 60 8.76 3.72 -13.12
CA CYS A 60 8.03 3.01 -12.08
C CYS A 60 8.63 1.61 -11.86
N ILE A 61 8.96 1.27 -10.62
CA ILE A 61 9.63 -0.01 -10.28
C ILE A 61 8.77 -1.22 -10.69
N LYS A 62 7.44 -1.05 -10.66
CA LYS A 62 6.49 -2.14 -10.85
C LYS A 62 6.08 -2.36 -12.31
N CYS A 63 5.74 -1.30 -13.06
CA CYS A 63 5.38 -1.41 -14.48
C CYS A 63 6.46 -0.95 -15.46
N LYS A 64 7.61 -0.47 -14.99
CA LYS A 64 8.69 0.10 -15.81
C LYS A 64 8.22 1.21 -16.77
N GLN A 65 7.10 1.86 -16.48
CA GLN A 65 6.62 3.04 -17.22
C GLN A 65 7.17 4.33 -16.65
N LEU A 66 7.26 5.37 -17.49
CA LEU A 66 7.64 6.71 -17.06
C LEU A 66 6.66 7.22 -15.99
N ILE A 67 7.23 7.85 -14.97
CA ILE A 67 6.45 8.45 -13.89
C ILE A 67 5.98 9.82 -14.37
N PHE A 68 4.70 9.91 -14.69
CA PHE A 68 4.02 11.15 -15.05
C PHE A 68 3.36 11.72 -13.80
N ILE A 69 4.14 12.50 -13.06
CA ILE A 69 3.70 13.38 -11.98
C ILE A 69 3.66 14.82 -12.46
#